data_AF-A0AAW1J082-F1
#
_entry.id   AF-A0AAW1J082-F1
#
_cell.length_a   1.000
_cell.length_b   1.000
_cell.length_c   1.000
_cell.angle_alpha   90.00
_cell.angle_beta   90.00
_cell.angle_gamma   90.00
#
_symmetry.space_group_name_H-M   'P 1'
#
loop_
_entity.id
_entity.type
_entity.pdbx_description
1 polymer ?
#
loop_
_entity_poly.entity_id
_entity_poly.type
_entity_poly.pdbx_seq_one_letter_code
_entity_poly.pdbx_strand_id
1 'polypeptide(L)'
;MPNPVPYVIIHHSYIPPACHTTSECIGAMQSMQDFHIYERGWNDIGYSFAVGGDGNAYTGRGWSSVGAHAPLYNSQSIGICVIGDWREDLPPENQLETVHNLIQLGVDSGYIRSDYILHGHRQVRANTECPGDRLFEEIQTWPHFSSDFGKSPGQLQDRQQAKSTPMELGSLMTRTQKPTTSNQFRMNSKPNWSSGQLYHQTDEINASNKKSNRSIILRNGLKKHSKNLRKTTTNMKMIILLHQPHGAIRDNRRETNLMHY
;
A
#
# COMPACT_ATOMS: atom_id res chain seq x y z
N MET A 1 13.46 -1.03 19.12
CA MET A 1 12.25 -0.31 18.71
C MET A 1 11.14 -0.68 19.69
N PRO A 2 10.30 0.25 20.17
CA PRO A 2 9.12 -0.10 20.97
C PRO A 2 8.12 -0.89 20.12
N ASN A 3 7.61 -1.99 20.68
CA ASN A 3 6.57 -2.83 20.07
C ASN A 3 5.31 -2.80 20.95
N PRO A 4 4.10 -2.93 20.39
CA PRO A 4 3.79 -2.97 18.96
C PRO A 4 3.93 -1.57 18.30
N VAL A 5 4.47 -1.51 17.09
CA VAL A 5 4.64 -0.23 16.36
C VAL A 5 3.31 0.29 15.78
N PRO A 6 3.09 1.61 15.74
CA PRO A 6 1.88 2.21 15.16
C PRO A 6 1.89 2.38 13.63
N TYR A 7 3.01 2.21 12.94
CA TYR A 7 3.11 2.49 11.50
C TYR A 7 3.70 1.34 10.68
N VAL A 8 3.24 1.20 9.44
CA VAL A 8 3.88 0.40 8.39
C VAL A 8 4.17 1.33 7.20
N ILE A 9 5.42 1.36 6.74
CA ILE A 9 5.84 2.20 5.61
C ILE A 9 6.22 1.31 4.43
N ILE A 10 5.54 1.49 3.29
CA ILE A 10 5.80 0.75 2.05
C ILE A 10 6.80 1.51 1.17
N HIS A 11 7.76 0.75 0.62
CA HIS A 11 8.82 1.20 -0.27
C HIS A 11 8.86 0.31 -1.52
N HIS A 12 9.37 0.84 -2.62
CA HIS A 12 10.03 0.05 -3.67
C HIS A 12 11.55 0.07 -3.48
N SER A 13 12.30 -0.78 -4.17
CA SER A 13 13.77 -0.65 -4.24
C SER A 13 14.20 0.38 -5.29
N TYR A 14 13.47 0.47 -6.41
CA TYR A 14 13.90 1.10 -7.68
C TYR A 14 15.14 0.43 -8.28
N ILE A 15 16.25 0.42 -7.54
CA ILE A 15 17.44 -0.39 -7.81
C ILE A 15 17.75 -1.22 -6.55
N PRO A 16 17.90 -2.55 -6.64
CA PRO A 16 17.79 -3.39 -7.83
C PRO A 16 16.36 -3.46 -8.40
N PRO A 17 16.21 -3.87 -9.68
CA PRO A 17 14.91 -4.17 -10.29
C PRO A 17 14.28 -5.44 -9.68
N ALA A 18 13.12 -5.84 -10.19
CA ALA A 18 12.43 -7.03 -9.72
C ALA A 18 13.29 -8.29 -9.87
N CYS A 19 13.13 -9.21 -8.92
CA CYS A 19 13.80 -10.51 -8.88
C CYS A 19 12.73 -11.60 -8.93
N HIS A 20 12.99 -12.71 -9.64
CA HIS A 20 11.97 -13.73 -9.93
C HIS A 20 12.31 -15.10 -9.34
N THR A 21 13.61 -15.39 -9.11
CA THR A 21 14.04 -16.56 -8.35
C THR A 21 14.57 -16.18 -6.97
N THR A 22 14.49 -17.11 -6.01
CA THR A 22 15.07 -16.94 -4.67
C THR A 22 16.56 -16.63 -4.70
N SER A 23 17.32 -17.14 -5.68
CA SER A 23 18.75 -16.80 -5.84
C SER A 23 18.94 -15.32 -6.25
N GLU A 24 18.13 -14.83 -7.19
CA GLU A 24 18.15 -13.40 -7.58
C GLU A 24 17.72 -12.51 -6.42
N CYS A 25 16.68 -12.89 -5.67
CA CYS A 25 16.18 -12.09 -4.55
C CYS A 25 17.14 -12.07 -3.35
N ILE A 26 17.88 -13.16 -3.10
CA ILE A 26 19.03 -13.16 -2.19
C ILE A 26 20.13 -12.21 -2.69
N GLY A 27 20.44 -12.22 -3.99
CA GLY A 27 21.39 -11.29 -4.62
C GLY A 27 20.95 -9.83 -4.53
N ALA A 28 19.66 -9.56 -4.71
CA ALA A 28 19.05 -8.24 -4.58
C ALA A 28 19.14 -7.72 -3.14
N MET A 29 18.84 -8.56 -2.15
CA MET A 29 19.03 -8.24 -0.73
C MET A 29 20.48 -7.94 -0.38
N GLN A 30 21.43 -8.76 -0.88
CA GLN A 30 22.87 -8.53 -0.65
C GLN A 30 23.34 -7.22 -1.31
N SER A 31 22.92 -6.94 -2.54
CA SER A 31 23.22 -5.68 -3.23
C SER A 31 22.69 -4.46 -2.48
N MET A 32 21.44 -4.52 -1.98
CA MET A 32 20.88 -3.47 -1.13
C MET A 32 21.62 -3.34 0.20
N GLN A 33 22.06 -4.44 0.82
CA GLN A 33 22.81 -4.41 2.08
C GLN A 33 24.21 -3.82 1.89
N ASP A 34 24.98 -4.30 0.91
CA ASP A 34 26.31 -3.79 0.56
C ASP A 34 26.25 -2.29 0.24
N PHE A 35 25.29 -1.83 -0.57
CA PHE A 35 25.11 -0.40 -0.88
C PHE A 35 24.77 0.44 0.36
N HIS A 36 23.90 -0.04 1.25
CA HIS A 36 23.56 0.67 2.48
C HIS A 36 24.74 0.74 3.47
N ILE A 37 25.56 -0.32 3.56
CA ILE A 37 26.71 -0.38 4.46
C ILE A 37 27.88 0.44 3.90
N TYR A 38 28.35 0.13 2.69
CA TYR A 38 29.62 0.66 2.18
C TYR A 38 29.47 2.06 1.54
N GLU A 39 28.39 2.33 0.79
CA GLU A 39 28.22 3.62 0.10
C GLU A 39 27.44 4.66 0.93
N ARG A 40 26.59 4.21 1.89
CA ARG A 40 25.85 5.12 2.79
C ARG A 40 26.33 5.12 4.24
N GLY A 41 27.27 4.25 4.63
CA GLY A 41 27.80 4.18 5.99
C GLY A 41 26.77 3.76 7.04
N TRP A 42 25.74 2.99 6.68
CA TRP A 42 24.71 2.54 7.62
C TRP A 42 25.10 1.20 8.27
N ASN A 43 24.66 0.95 9.50
CA ASN A 43 24.96 -0.29 10.23
C ASN A 43 24.41 -1.57 9.55
N ASP A 44 23.41 -1.43 8.69
CA ASP A 44 22.74 -2.54 7.97
C ASP A 44 21.83 -1.98 6.85
N ILE A 45 21.24 -2.84 6.02
CA ILE A 45 20.18 -2.54 5.05
C ILE A 45 19.09 -1.64 5.66
N GLY A 46 18.56 -0.67 4.89
CA GLY A 46 17.66 0.35 5.46
C GLY A 46 16.30 -0.15 5.99
N TYR A 47 15.80 -1.26 5.46
CA TYR A 47 14.43 -1.74 5.67
C TYR A 47 14.34 -2.79 6.79
N SER A 48 13.17 -2.92 7.41
CA SER A 48 12.87 -4.03 8.33
C SER A 48 12.78 -5.35 7.55
N PHE A 49 12.10 -5.32 6.40
CA PHE A 49 11.89 -6.46 5.51
C PHE A 49 11.89 -6.03 4.04
N ALA A 50 12.09 -7.00 3.15
CA ALA A 50 11.80 -6.85 1.73
C ALA A 50 10.94 -8.02 1.22
N VAL A 51 10.31 -7.87 0.06
CA VAL A 51 9.48 -8.89 -0.58
C VAL A 51 9.91 -9.07 -2.03
N GLY A 52 10.40 -10.26 -2.36
CA GLY A 52 10.87 -10.63 -3.70
C GLY A 52 9.76 -11.13 -4.61
N GLY A 53 9.93 -11.01 -5.93
CA GLY A 53 8.99 -11.52 -6.94
C GLY A 53 8.89 -13.05 -6.99
N ASP A 54 9.74 -13.75 -6.24
CA ASP A 54 9.61 -15.17 -5.93
C ASP A 54 8.54 -15.50 -4.87
N GLY A 55 7.88 -14.47 -4.29
CA GLY A 55 6.83 -14.64 -3.29
C GLY A 55 7.34 -14.92 -1.87
N ASN A 56 8.60 -14.56 -1.57
CA ASN A 56 9.18 -14.71 -0.24
C ASN A 56 9.43 -13.37 0.44
N ALA A 57 9.30 -13.37 1.77
CA ALA A 57 9.59 -12.23 2.62
C ALA A 57 11.00 -12.37 3.20
N TYR A 58 11.87 -11.40 2.93
CA TYR A 58 13.28 -11.40 3.31
C TYR A 58 13.48 -10.52 4.54
N THR A 59 14.15 -11.08 5.55
CA THR A 59 14.49 -10.35 6.79
C THR A 59 15.64 -9.39 6.52
N GLY A 60 15.38 -8.09 6.67
CA GLY A 60 16.41 -7.06 6.81
C GLY A 60 16.72 -6.85 8.28
N ARG A 61 16.50 -5.64 8.80
CA ARG A 61 16.67 -5.36 10.24
C ARG A 61 15.67 -6.08 11.14
N GLY A 62 14.59 -6.64 10.58
CA GLY A 62 13.56 -7.41 11.29
C GLY A 62 12.63 -6.56 12.17
N TRP A 63 11.91 -7.24 13.06
CA TRP A 63 10.78 -6.66 13.81
C TRP A 63 11.14 -5.57 14.83
N SER A 64 12.24 -5.74 15.58
CA SER A 64 12.52 -4.95 16.80
C SER A 64 13.69 -3.97 16.67
N SER A 65 14.40 -3.98 15.55
CA SER A 65 15.53 -3.10 15.27
C SER A 65 15.06 -1.75 14.70
N VAL A 66 15.83 -0.68 14.89
CA VAL A 66 15.52 0.65 14.33
C VAL A 66 15.91 0.69 12.85
N GLY A 67 14.99 1.15 11.99
CA GLY A 67 15.18 1.28 10.55
C GLY A 67 16.16 2.39 10.13
N ALA A 68 16.44 2.47 8.83
CA ALA A 68 17.02 3.66 8.18
C ALA A 68 16.27 4.05 6.88
N HIS A 69 15.06 3.54 6.70
CA HIS A 69 14.25 3.70 5.49
C HIS A 69 13.44 5.01 5.43
N ALA A 70 12.96 5.54 6.56
CA ALA A 70 12.10 6.73 6.63
C ALA A 70 12.44 7.60 7.87
N PRO A 71 13.03 8.81 7.68
CA PRO A 71 13.29 9.75 8.78
C PRO A 71 12.05 10.02 9.64
N LEU A 72 12.22 10.24 10.95
CA LEU A 72 11.16 10.36 11.96
C LEU A 72 10.29 9.11 12.20
N TYR A 73 10.24 8.14 11.27
CA TYR A 73 9.44 6.91 11.38
C TYR A 73 10.28 5.65 11.68
N ASN A 74 11.58 5.67 11.38
CA ASN A 74 12.56 4.58 11.61
C ASN A 74 12.49 3.90 12.99
N SER A 75 12.09 4.62 14.04
CA SER A 75 12.03 4.13 15.43
C SER A 75 10.61 3.82 15.92
N GLN A 76 9.62 3.81 15.02
CA GLN A 76 8.20 3.59 15.32
C GLN A 76 7.43 2.95 14.14
N SER A 77 8.12 2.24 13.24
CA SER A 77 7.48 1.64 12.07
C SER A 77 8.19 0.39 11.56
N ILE A 78 7.45 -0.50 10.91
CA ILE A 78 8.02 -1.56 10.05
C ILE A 78 8.16 -1.00 8.63
N GLY A 79 9.38 -0.98 8.09
CA GLY A 79 9.64 -0.62 6.71
C GLY A 79 9.71 -1.85 5.81
N ILE A 80 8.80 -1.94 4.83
CA ILE A 80 8.71 -3.07 3.89
C ILE A 80 9.08 -2.59 2.48
N CYS A 81 10.08 -3.22 1.87
CA CYS A 81 10.53 -2.92 0.50
C CYS A 81 10.05 -3.98 -0.49
N VAL A 82 9.13 -3.64 -1.38
CA VAL A 82 8.74 -4.50 -2.51
C VAL A 82 9.83 -4.40 -3.57
N ILE A 83 10.61 -5.46 -3.78
CA ILE A 83 11.80 -5.44 -4.66
C ILE A 83 11.33 -5.28 -6.12
N GLY A 84 11.67 -4.15 -6.73
CA GLY A 84 11.31 -3.75 -8.09
C GLY A 84 11.20 -2.23 -8.27
N ASP A 85 10.83 -1.81 -9.48
CA ASP A 85 10.53 -0.41 -9.84
C ASP A 85 9.03 -0.25 -10.17
N TRP A 86 8.24 0.05 -9.14
CA TRP A 86 6.77 0.08 -9.24
C TRP A 86 6.19 1.47 -9.51
N ARG A 87 6.87 2.22 -10.39
CA ARG A 87 6.42 3.55 -10.86
C ARG A 87 5.27 3.42 -11.86
N GLU A 88 5.51 2.71 -12.96
CA GLU A 88 4.50 2.45 -13.99
C GLU A 88 3.80 1.09 -13.77
N ASP A 89 4.56 0.07 -13.38
CA ASP A 89 4.08 -1.31 -13.22
C ASP A 89 3.57 -1.60 -11.80
N LEU A 90 2.56 -2.49 -11.71
CA LEU A 90 2.10 -3.06 -10.44
C LEU A 90 2.99 -4.26 -10.07
N PRO A 91 3.37 -4.46 -8.79
CA PRO A 91 4.01 -5.71 -8.37
C PRO A 91 3.11 -6.92 -8.65
N PRO A 92 3.65 -8.04 -9.15
CA PRO A 92 2.96 -9.32 -9.24
C PRO A 92 2.17 -9.68 -7.97
N GLU A 93 0.99 -10.28 -8.15
CA GLU A 93 0.04 -10.60 -7.06
C GLU A 93 0.69 -11.34 -5.88
N ASN A 94 1.62 -12.26 -6.14
CA ASN A 94 2.34 -12.98 -5.09
C ASN A 94 3.23 -12.08 -4.21
N GLN A 95 3.71 -10.93 -4.71
CA GLN A 95 4.35 -9.91 -3.88
C GLN A 95 3.34 -9.18 -3.01
N LEU A 96 2.16 -8.83 -3.56
CA LEU A 96 1.10 -8.15 -2.81
C LEU A 96 0.54 -9.05 -1.70
N GLU A 97 0.19 -10.31 -2.01
CA GLU A 97 -0.17 -11.35 -1.03
C GLU A 97 0.90 -11.49 0.06
N THR A 98 2.18 -11.51 -0.31
CA THR A 98 3.28 -11.64 0.64
C THR A 98 3.42 -10.42 1.56
N VAL A 99 3.22 -9.20 1.06
CA VAL A 99 3.19 -8.00 1.93
C VAL A 99 2.01 -8.06 2.90
N HIS A 100 0.81 -8.46 2.45
CA HIS A 100 -0.34 -8.62 3.33
C HIS A 100 -0.12 -9.69 4.40
N ASN A 101 0.38 -10.86 4.02
CA ASN A 101 0.70 -11.97 4.94
C ASN A 101 1.78 -11.55 5.96
N LEU A 102 2.79 -10.79 5.54
CA LEU A 102 3.83 -10.27 6.43
C LEU A 102 3.27 -9.27 7.45
N ILE A 103 2.41 -8.34 7.01
CA ILE A 103 1.79 -7.37 7.92
C ILE A 103 0.87 -8.08 8.92
N GLN A 104 0.06 -9.04 8.47
CA GLN A 104 -0.81 -9.83 9.34
C GLN A 104 -0.01 -10.62 10.38
N LEU A 105 1.07 -11.31 9.96
CA LEU A 105 1.99 -12.00 10.87
C LEU A 105 2.58 -11.04 11.92
N GLY A 106 2.92 -9.81 11.53
CA GLY A 106 3.41 -8.78 12.44
C GLY A 106 2.36 -8.31 13.45
N VAL A 107 1.08 -8.23 13.07
CA VAL A 107 -0.04 -7.92 13.96
C VAL A 107 -0.30 -9.08 14.93
N ASP A 108 -0.43 -10.30 14.42
CA ASP A 108 -0.72 -11.51 15.20
C ASP A 108 0.41 -11.83 16.21
N SER A 109 1.65 -11.48 15.87
CA SER A 109 2.82 -11.62 16.74
C SER A 109 3.01 -10.45 17.73
N GLY A 110 2.16 -9.42 17.70
CA GLY A 110 2.29 -8.25 18.58
C GLY A 110 3.47 -7.31 18.26
N TYR A 111 4.04 -7.37 17.05
CA TYR A 111 5.06 -6.43 16.58
C TYR A 111 4.46 -5.18 15.94
N ILE A 112 3.30 -5.30 15.28
CA ILE A 112 2.53 -4.22 14.67
C ILE A 112 1.22 -4.06 15.46
N ARG A 113 0.74 -2.82 15.66
CA ARG A 113 -0.55 -2.57 16.32
C ARG A 113 -1.71 -3.06 15.44
N SER A 114 -2.76 -3.62 16.04
CA SER A 114 -3.98 -3.98 15.31
C SER A 114 -4.73 -2.76 14.73
N ASP A 115 -4.44 -1.54 15.21
CA ASP A 115 -4.91 -0.27 14.66
C ASP A 115 -3.77 0.54 14.01
N TYR A 116 -2.79 -0.13 13.40
CA TYR A 116 -1.69 0.54 12.68
C TYR A 116 -2.17 1.46 11.56
N ILE A 117 -1.26 2.34 11.13
CA ILE A 117 -1.43 3.21 9.97
C ILE A 117 -0.47 2.77 8.87
N LEU A 118 -0.99 2.52 7.68
CA LEU A 118 -0.23 2.23 6.47
C LEU A 118 0.05 3.52 5.69
N HIS A 119 1.30 3.71 5.29
CA HIS A 119 1.72 4.82 4.43
C HIS A 119 2.70 4.36 3.34
N GLY A 120 2.69 5.04 2.19
CA GLY A 120 3.81 5.03 1.25
C GLY A 120 4.91 5.99 1.70
N HIS A 121 6.19 5.68 1.43
CA HIS A 121 7.34 6.49 1.85
C HIS A 121 7.21 7.99 1.51
N ARG A 122 6.71 8.34 0.32
CA ARG A 122 6.40 9.72 -0.12
C ARG A 122 5.48 10.51 0.83
N GLN A 123 4.69 9.85 1.67
CA GLN A 123 3.82 10.50 2.65
C GLN A 123 4.55 10.95 3.92
N VAL A 124 5.72 10.35 4.20
CA VAL A 124 6.50 10.56 5.43
C VAL A 124 7.88 11.18 5.18
N ARG A 125 8.25 11.39 3.91
CA ARG A 125 9.50 12.01 3.49
C ARG A 125 9.27 12.92 2.28
N ALA A 126 9.67 14.19 2.37
CA ALA A 126 9.68 15.10 1.23
C ALA A 126 10.68 14.65 0.16
N ASN A 127 10.37 14.96 -1.10
CA ASN A 127 11.24 14.74 -2.27
C ASN A 127 11.65 13.26 -2.48
N THR A 128 10.67 12.35 -2.49
CA THR A 128 10.85 10.97 -2.99
C THR A 128 9.60 10.50 -3.71
N GLU A 129 9.77 9.78 -4.83
CA GLU A 129 8.69 9.11 -5.57
C GLU A 129 8.30 7.76 -4.94
N CYS A 130 9.14 7.20 -4.07
CA CYS A 130 8.96 5.92 -3.38
C CYS A 130 7.57 5.83 -2.70
N PRO A 131 6.75 4.78 -2.91
CA PRO A 131 7.08 3.46 -3.49
C PRO A 131 6.90 3.35 -5.02
N GLY A 132 6.90 4.46 -5.76
CA GLY A 132 6.48 4.52 -7.15
C GLY A 132 4.96 4.72 -7.27
N ASP A 133 4.50 5.35 -8.36
CA ASP A 133 3.11 5.76 -8.51
C ASP A 133 2.13 4.59 -8.56
N ARG A 134 2.34 3.58 -9.41
CA ARG A 134 1.40 2.46 -9.53
C ARG A 134 1.28 1.63 -8.25
N LEU A 135 2.36 1.43 -7.48
CA LEU A 135 2.26 0.83 -6.14
C LEU A 135 1.70 1.80 -5.09
N PHE A 136 1.87 3.11 -5.24
CA PHE A 136 1.23 4.08 -4.35
C PHE A 136 -0.29 4.18 -4.57
N GLU A 137 -0.76 4.02 -5.81
CA GLU A 137 -2.19 3.85 -6.14
C GLU A 137 -2.74 2.55 -5.55
N GLU A 138 -1.97 1.47 -5.60
CA GLU A 138 -2.38 0.16 -5.06
C GLU A 138 -2.65 0.24 -3.55
N ILE A 139 -1.67 0.71 -2.77
CA ILE A 139 -1.79 0.74 -1.30
C ILE A 139 -2.86 1.71 -0.78
N GLN A 140 -3.36 2.64 -1.61
CA GLN A 140 -4.52 3.48 -1.26
C GLN A 140 -5.82 2.67 -1.13
N THR A 141 -5.89 1.49 -1.74
CA THR A 141 -7.05 0.58 -1.64
C THR A 141 -7.00 -0.32 -0.39
N TRP A 142 -5.83 -0.42 0.26
CA TRP A 142 -5.58 -1.38 1.32
C TRP A 142 -6.21 -0.96 2.66
N PRO A 143 -6.58 -1.94 3.52
CA PRO A 143 -6.86 -1.68 4.92
C PRO A 143 -5.74 -0.87 5.59
N HIS A 144 -6.10 -0.06 6.60
CA HIS A 144 -5.19 0.79 7.37
C HIS A 144 -4.49 1.93 6.61
N PHE A 145 -4.70 2.09 5.29
CA PHE A 145 -4.19 3.25 4.57
C PHE A 145 -4.78 4.56 5.12
N SER A 146 -3.92 5.57 5.31
CA SER A 146 -4.34 6.91 5.71
C SER A 146 -3.84 7.99 4.76
N SER A 147 -4.76 8.84 4.33
CA SER A 147 -4.52 10.13 3.67
C SER A 147 -4.56 11.33 4.63
N ASP A 148 -4.82 11.11 5.93
CA ASP A 148 -4.78 12.16 6.97
C ASP A 148 -3.32 12.36 7.43
N PHE A 149 -2.56 13.20 6.71
CA PHE A 149 -1.16 13.52 7.01
C PHE A 149 -0.98 14.28 8.34
N GLY A 150 0.16 14.09 9.01
CA GLY A 150 0.58 14.91 10.15
C GLY A 150 -0.19 14.72 11.46
N LYS A 151 -1.07 13.70 11.55
CA LYS A 151 -1.83 13.36 12.76
C LYS A 151 -1.27 12.11 13.44
N SER A 152 -1.26 12.12 14.76
CA SER A 152 -0.90 10.95 15.58
C SER A 152 -2.05 9.92 15.61
N PRO A 153 -1.79 8.63 15.92
CA PRO A 153 -2.82 7.58 15.83
C PRO A 153 -4.08 7.84 16.68
N GLY A 154 -3.92 8.47 17.86
CA GLY A 154 -5.05 8.85 18.71
C GLY A 154 -6.02 9.83 18.04
N GLN A 155 -5.52 10.74 17.18
CA GLN A 155 -6.32 11.76 16.49
C GLN A 155 -7.10 11.22 15.29
N LEU A 156 -6.98 9.92 14.96
CA LEU A 156 -7.78 9.26 13.92
C LEU A 156 -8.98 8.50 14.50
N GLN A 157 -8.89 8.03 15.74
CA GLN A 157 -9.94 7.24 16.39
C GLN A 157 -11.23 8.07 16.60
N ASP A 158 -11.10 9.31 17.08
CA ASP A 158 -12.21 10.28 17.24
C ASP A 158 -13.09 10.40 15.98
N ARG A 159 -12.46 10.35 14.80
CA ARG A 159 -13.11 10.58 13.50
C ARG A 159 -13.89 9.37 12.99
N GLN A 160 -13.62 8.17 13.49
CA GLN A 160 -14.43 6.99 13.21
C GLN A 160 -15.69 7.00 14.09
N GLN A 161 -15.55 7.37 15.37
CA GLN A 161 -16.67 7.46 16.30
C GLN A 161 -17.68 8.54 15.86
N ALA A 162 -17.20 9.71 15.44
CA ALA A 162 -18.02 10.79 14.86
C ALA A 162 -18.79 10.43 13.57
N LYS A 163 -18.47 9.31 12.89
CA LYS A 163 -19.24 8.81 11.74
C LYS A 163 -20.35 7.82 12.12
N SER A 164 -20.42 7.40 13.39
CA SER A 164 -21.38 6.41 13.88
C SER A 164 -22.66 6.99 14.48
N THR A 165 -22.68 8.29 14.79
CA THR A 165 -23.84 8.99 15.36
C THR A 165 -24.83 9.46 14.28
N PRO A 166 -26.10 8.98 14.26
CA PRO A 166 -27.13 9.53 13.39
C PRO A 166 -27.41 10.99 13.74
N MET A 167 -27.52 11.85 12.72
CA MET A 167 -27.85 13.26 12.91
C MET A 167 -29.36 13.45 13.11
N GLU A 168 -29.77 13.74 14.34
CA GLU A 168 -31.19 13.91 14.70
C GLU A 168 -31.76 15.22 14.12
N LEU A 169 -32.91 15.13 13.44
CA LEU A 169 -33.43 16.21 12.58
C LEU A 169 -34.41 17.11 13.36
N GLY A 170 -33.85 18.03 14.15
CA GLY A 170 -34.58 19.04 14.93
C GLY A 170 -35.23 20.14 14.06
N SER A 171 -36.46 20.52 14.41
CA SER A 171 -37.36 21.33 13.56
C SER A 171 -37.01 22.83 13.42
N LEU A 172 -37.65 23.48 12.45
CA LEU A 172 -37.52 24.88 12.06
C LEU A 172 -37.97 25.87 13.14
N MET A 173 -37.36 27.07 13.14
CA MET A 173 -38.13 28.33 13.15
C MET A 173 -37.49 29.38 12.22
N THR A 174 -38.33 30.15 11.54
CA THR A 174 -37.93 31.20 10.59
C THR A 174 -37.96 32.59 11.23
N ARG A 175 -37.07 33.49 10.80
CA ARG A 175 -37.22 34.93 11.05
C ARG A 175 -36.68 35.76 9.88
N THR A 176 -37.53 36.65 9.37
CA THR A 176 -37.20 37.58 8.29
C THR A 176 -36.70 38.92 8.85
N GLN A 177 -35.80 39.58 8.11
CA GLN A 177 -35.61 41.04 8.15
C GLN A 177 -34.98 41.54 6.84
N LYS A 178 -35.10 42.85 6.57
CA LYS A 178 -34.82 43.48 5.26
C LYS A 178 -33.45 44.18 5.20
N PRO A 179 -32.92 44.48 4.00
CA PRO A 179 -31.54 44.93 3.80
C PRO A 179 -31.35 46.45 3.99
N THR A 180 -30.09 46.85 4.11
CA THR A 180 -29.63 48.25 4.08
C THR A 180 -28.66 48.53 2.93
N THR A 181 -28.73 49.76 2.42
CA THR A 181 -27.83 50.43 1.46
C THR A 181 -26.53 50.87 2.14
N SER A 182 -25.41 51.22 1.49
CA SER A 182 -25.03 51.34 0.07
C SER A 182 -23.52 51.57 -0.07
N ASN A 183 -22.89 51.23 -1.20
CA ASN A 183 -22.05 52.17 -1.96
C ASN A 183 -21.71 51.66 -3.37
N GLN A 184 -21.44 52.58 -4.30
CA GLN A 184 -21.13 52.30 -5.70
C GLN A 184 -19.67 52.66 -6.02
N PHE A 185 -18.99 51.90 -6.89
CA PHE A 185 -17.89 52.43 -7.72
C PHE A 185 -17.78 51.75 -9.10
N ARG A 186 -18.53 52.31 -10.06
CA ARG A 186 -18.20 52.56 -11.48
C ARG A 186 -17.29 51.57 -12.26
N MET A 187 -17.95 50.66 -12.99
CA MET A 187 -17.89 50.42 -14.47
C MET A 187 -16.56 50.17 -15.24
N ASN A 188 -16.74 49.41 -16.34
CA ASN A 188 -15.84 49.09 -17.48
C ASN A 188 -14.89 47.89 -17.28
N SER A 189 -14.71 46.98 -18.26
CA SER A 189 -15.38 46.77 -19.56
C SER A 189 -15.25 45.31 -20.05
N LYS A 190 -16.15 44.86 -20.95
CA LYS A 190 -16.00 43.61 -21.73
C LYS A 190 -15.33 43.90 -23.10
N PRO A 191 -14.85 42.88 -23.82
CA PRO A 191 -15.69 42.34 -24.90
C PRO A 191 -15.95 40.82 -24.84
N ASN A 192 -16.88 40.36 -25.68
CA ASN A 192 -17.24 38.95 -25.88
C ASN A 192 -16.25 38.24 -26.84
N TRP A 193 -16.23 36.90 -26.79
CA TRP A 193 -16.37 36.08 -28.01
C TRP A 193 -17.32 34.89 -27.72
N SER A 194 -18.22 34.65 -28.68
CA SER A 194 -18.96 33.41 -28.90
C SER A 194 -18.44 32.78 -30.22
N SER A 195 -18.88 31.67 -30.80
CA SER A 195 -20.01 30.75 -30.58
C SER A 195 -19.81 29.50 -31.47
N GLY A 196 -20.47 28.39 -31.12
CA GLY A 196 -20.77 27.27 -32.02
C GLY A 196 -19.79 26.08 -32.02
N GLN A 197 -20.13 24.89 -32.50
CA GLN A 197 -21.37 24.07 -32.45
C GLN A 197 -21.18 22.82 -33.36
N LEU A 198 -21.49 21.64 -32.81
CA LEU A 198 -22.09 20.47 -33.49
C LEU A 198 -21.27 19.60 -34.50
N TYR A 199 -21.91 18.46 -34.82
CA TYR A 199 -21.53 17.32 -35.69
C TYR A 199 -20.53 16.29 -35.12
N HIS A 200 -20.73 14.96 -35.26
CA HIS A 200 -21.97 14.15 -35.37
C HIS A 200 -21.69 12.65 -35.10
N GLN A 201 -22.74 11.84 -34.89
CA GLN A 201 -22.75 10.35 -35.00
C GLN A 201 -22.50 9.88 -36.46
N THR A 202 -22.22 8.61 -36.81
CA THR A 202 -22.51 7.29 -36.18
C THR A 202 -21.21 6.51 -35.80
N ASP A 203 -20.97 5.17 -35.83
CA ASP A 203 -21.69 3.95 -36.28
C ASP A 203 -21.15 2.64 -35.61
N GLU A 204 -21.67 1.46 -35.98
CA GLU A 204 -21.37 0.13 -35.40
C GLU A 204 -20.58 -0.82 -36.35
N ILE A 205 -19.92 -1.87 -35.81
CA ILE A 205 -19.73 -3.16 -36.52
C ILE A 205 -20.04 -4.35 -35.58
N ASN A 206 -20.67 -5.38 -36.16
CA ASN A 206 -21.25 -6.55 -35.50
C ASN A 206 -20.27 -7.70 -35.20
N ALA A 207 -20.59 -8.53 -34.20
CA ALA A 207 -20.30 -9.97 -34.19
C ALA A 207 -21.45 -10.73 -33.51
N SER A 208 -21.88 -11.89 -34.04
CA SER A 208 -23.01 -12.65 -33.47
C SER A 208 -22.94 -14.15 -33.76
N ASN A 209 -23.42 -14.98 -32.81
CA ASN A 209 -24.14 -16.23 -33.07
C ASN A 209 -24.70 -16.88 -31.76
N LYS A 210 -26.04 -17.04 -31.73
CA LYS A 210 -26.82 -18.29 -31.49
C LYS A 210 -26.51 -19.12 -30.21
N LYS A 211 -27.49 -19.25 -29.28
CA LYS A 211 -28.61 -20.23 -29.23
C LYS A 211 -28.14 -21.69 -28.96
N SER A 212 -28.78 -22.53 -28.13
CA SER A 212 -30.13 -22.51 -27.50
C SER A 212 -30.19 -23.51 -26.33
N ASN A 213 -31.01 -23.28 -25.29
CA ASN A 213 -32.10 -24.22 -24.91
C ASN A 213 -33.06 -23.70 -23.81
N ARG A 214 -34.16 -24.45 -23.61
CA ARG A 214 -35.44 -23.98 -23.06
C ARG A 214 -35.59 -24.09 -21.53
N SER A 215 -36.52 -23.29 -21.02
CA SER A 215 -37.07 -23.33 -19.66
C SER A 215 -38.06 -24.49 -19.43
N ILE A 216 -38.06 -25.02 -18.20
CA ILE A 216 -39.21 -25.68 -17.56
C ILE A 216 -39.25 -25.20 -16.09
N ILE A 217 -40.45 -25.03 -15.54
CA ILE A 217 -40.70 -24.58 -14.16
C ILE A 217 -41.21 -25.77 -13.34
N LEU A 218 -40.80 -25.90 -12.05
CA LEU A 218 -41.67 -26.11 -10.88
C LEU A 218 -40.92 -26.52 -9.58
N ARG A 219 -41.24 -25.81 -8.49
CA ARG A 219 -41.32 -26.23 -7.07
C ARG A 219 -40.07 -26.66 -6.27
N ASN A 220 -39.88 -25.91 -5.17
CA ASN A 220 -39.52 -26.34 -3.81
C ASN A 220 -38.18 -27.06 -3.55
N GLY A 221 -37.27 -26.37 -2.84
CA GLY A 221 -36.18 -27.02 -2.10
C GLY A 221 -35.17 -26.04 -1.49
N LEU A 222 -35.16 -25.88 -0.15
CA LEU A 222 -34.06 -25.17 0.52
C LEU A 222 -32.80 -26.04 0.51
N LYS A 223 -31.79 -25.66 -0.29
CA LYS A 223 -30.39 -25.98 0.00
C LYS A 223 -29.51 -24.77 -0.32
N LYS A 224 -28.96 -24.13 0.73
CA LYS A 224 -27.80 -23.25 0.57
C LYS A 224 -26.65 -24.11 0.01
N HIS A 225 -26.06 -23.71 -1.10
CA HIS A 225 -24.79 -24.27 -1.57
C HIS A 225 -23.77 -23.13 -1.61
N SER A 226 -23.02 -23.01 -0.51
CA SER A 226 -21.78 -22.26 -0.52
C SER A 226 -20.85 -22.88 -1.55
N LYS A 227 -20.53 -22.15 -2.62
CA LYS A 227 -19.47 -22.56 -3.53
C LYS A 227 -18.15 -22.24 -2.84
N ASN A 228 -17.44 -23.27 -2.40
CA ASN A 228 -16.12 -23.13 -1.78
C ASN A 228 -15.18 -22.37 -2.72
N LEU A 229 -14.88 -21.11 -2.38
CA LEU A 229 -13.61 -20.51 -2.77
C LEU A 229 -12.52 -21.36 -2.12
N ARG A 230 -11.82 -22.16 -2.92
CA ARG A 230 -10.53 -22.70 -2.52
C ARG A 230 -9.58 -21.52 -2.46
N LYS A 231 -9.34 -20.96 -1.26
CA LYS A 231 -8.15 -20.14 -1.05
C LYS A 231 -6.95 -21.02 -1.37
N THR A 232 -6.24 -20.73 -2.45
CA THR A 232 -4.89 -21.22 -2.67
C THR A 232 -4.02 -20.54 -1.64
N THR A 233 -3.65 -21.26 -0.58
CA THR A 233 -2.75 -20.72 0.44
C THR A 233 -1.35 -20.62 -0.13
N THR A 234 -1.00 -19.46 -0.67
CA THR A 234 0.38 -19.12 -1.03
C THR A 234 1.18 -19.06 0.28
N ASN A 235 1.88 -20.15 0.60
CA ASN A 235 2.67 -20.23 1.82
C ASN A 235 3.90 -19.31 1.72
N MET A 236 3.73 -18.04 2.12
CA MET A 236 4.83 -17.10 2.35
C MET A 236 5.92 -17.76 3.19
N LYS A 237 7.17 -17.70 2.75
CA LYS A 237 8.32 -18.07 3.59
C LYS A 237 9.06 -16.82 4.07
N MET A 238 9.45 -16.83 5.33
CA MET A 238 10.35 -15.83 5.91
C MET A 238 11.80 -16.30 5.76
N ILE A 239 12.55 -15.68 4.86
CA ILE A 239 13.96 -16.00 4.62
C ILE A 239 14.83 -15.09 5.49
N ILE A 240 15.60 -15.69 6.39
CA ILE A 240 16.56 -15.00 7.25
C ILE A 240 17.94 -15.08 6.61
N LEU A 241 18.49 -13.94 6.21
CA LEU A 241 19.85 -13.87 5.68
C LEU A 241 20.82 -13.63 6.84
N LEU A 242 21.60 -14.65 7.19
CA LEU A 242 22.55 -14.59 8.30
C LEU A 242 23.70 -13.61 7.98
N HIS A 243 23.70 -12.50 8.73
CA HIS A 243 24.66 -11.40 8.61
C HIS A 243 26.11 -11.94 8.68
N GLN A 244 26.93 -11.60 7.68
CA GLN A 244 28.34 -11.95 7.68
C GLN A 244 29.14 -10.79 8.31
N PRO A 245 30.00 -11.04 9.32
CA PRO A 245 30.77 -9.98 9.95
C PRO A 245 31.79 -9.38 8.97
N HIS A 246 32.08 -8.08 9.14
CA HIS A 246 33.01 -7.34 8.29
C HIS A 246 34.38 -8.04 8.18
N GLY A 247 34.91 -8.11 6.95
CA GLY A 247 36.27 -8.62 6.68
C GLY A 247 36.37 -10.10 6.31
N ALA A 248 35.27 -10.88 6.34
CA ALA A 248 35.28 -12.25 5.87
C ALA A 248 35.49 -12.33 4.34
N ILE A 249 36.52 -13.08 3.90
CA ILE A 249 36.77 -13.37 2.48
C ILE A 249 35.58 -14.16 1.91
N ARG A 250 35.19 -13.87 0.66
CA ARG A 250 34.07 -14.54 -0.04
C ARG A 250 34.38 -16.02 -0.35
N ASP A 251 34.13 -16.94 0.59
CA ASP A 251 33.83 -18.34 0.23
C ASP A 251 32.40 -18.39 -0.36
N ASN A 252 32.23 -19.17 -1.42
CA ASN A 252 31.06 -19.19 -2.28
C ASN A 252 29.99 -20.19 -1.80
N ARG A 253 30.00 -20.52 -0.51
CA ARG A 253 29.05 -21.44 0.17
C ARG A 253 28.48 -20.76 1.41
N ARG A 254 27.30 -20.15 1.24
CA ARG A 254 26.47 -19.63 2.34
C ARG A 254 25.26 -20.56 2.49
N GLU A 255 25.10 -21.19 3.65
CA GLU A 255 23.91 -22.00 3.93
C GLU A 255 22.70 -21.11 4.24
N THR A 256 21.58 -21.40 3.60
CA THR A 256 20.31 -20.68 3.77
C THR A 256 19.40 -21.41 4.75
N ASN A 257 19.38 -20.97 6.01
CA ASN A 257 18.46 -21.52 7.01
C ASN A 257 17.02 -21.05 6.74
N LEU A 258 16.27 -21.88 6.02
CA LEU A 258 14.85 -21.70 5.72
C LEU A 258 13.97 -22.02 6.93
N MET A 259 13.80 -21.04 7.83
CA MET A 259 12.76 -21.12 8.86
C MET A 259 11.38 -21.13 8.20
N HIS A 260 10.64 -22.22 8.41
CA HIS A 260 9.23 -22.32 8.04
C HIS A 260 8.40 -21.97 9.28
N TYR A 261 7.47 -21.04 9.12
CA TYR A 261 6.48 -20.60 10.10
C TYR A 261 5.07 -20.95 9.59
#